data_AF-A0A2S7P470-F1
#
_entry.id   AF-A0A2S7P470-F1
#
_cell.length_a   1.000
_cell.length_b   1.000
_cell.length_c   1.000
_cell.angle_alpha   90.00
_cell.angle_beta   90.00
_cell.angle_gamma   90.00
#
_symmetry.space_group_name_H-M   'P 1'
#
loop_
_entity.id
_entity.type
_entity.pdbx_description
1 polymer ?
#
loop_
_entity_poly.entity_id
_entity_poly.type
_entity_poly.pdbx_seq_one_letter_code
_entity_poly.pdbx_strand_id
1 'polypeptide(L)'
;MYPSEPIAHAPNPEDDLPDSPEQIPLSQNGCLYLLTSLLFSSIMFQTKTPEPTMAIFPDHAKLMTQFFEPAAESPLSIPDAVLAVGLWLEHTNKFVSGEFKDNDFFTHLRALSLWSATNPSPGLRYCAHILTSAILHAHPADNIRLTFISKTLQDTPDEVPCAEALKVSAITWLKEELTTAHERKAENVFSTTGALLATKQSIFPNLSTLEGSSDEELVENLMQNFSLHMAALNFLFFLAAEQYKTVVPDGMMKEVETSFLEPLQSAQARALSSLGPTEDAEPDPHMSMELLGEQISMCLAKLHEE
;
A
#
# COMPACT_ATOMS: atom_id res chain seq x y z
N MET A 1 -32.39 -17.82 -8.90
CA MET A 1 -33.25 -17.13 -7.92
C MET A 1 -32.43 -15.95 -7.45
N TYR A 2 -32.79 -14.74 -7.87
CA TYR A 2 -32.03 -13.54 -7.50
C TYR A 2 -32.16 -13.31 -5.99
N PRO A 3 -31.10 -12.91 -5.28
CA PRO A 3 -31.25 -12.50 -3.89
C PRO A 3 -32.09 -11.23 -3.86
N SER A 4 -33.16 -11.24 -3.06
CA SER A 4 -33.93 -10.06 -2.70
C SER A 4 -32.99 -9.00 -2.15
N GLU A 5 -33.23 -7.72 -2.47
CA GLU A 5 -32.49 -6.62 -1.86
C GLU A 5 -32.54 -6.74 -0.32
N PRO A 6 -31.44 -6.44 0.38
CA PRO A 6 -31.48 -6.37 1.85
C PRO A 6 -32.53 -5.34 2.25
N ILE A 7 -33.24 -5.60 3.36
CA ILE A 7 -34.24 -4.68 3.92
C ILE A 7 -33.49 -3.40 4.34
N ALA A 8 -33.27 -2.49 3.38
CA ALA A 8 -32.93 -1.11 3.65
C ALA A 8 -34.11 -0.53 4.40
N HIS A 9 -33.85 0.10 5.55
CA HIS A 9 -34.82 0.73 6.45
C HIS A 9 -36.06 1.26 5.71
N ALA A 10 -37.08 0.40 5.55
CA ALA A 10 -38.30 0.74 4.86
C ALA A 10 -39.09 1.72 5.74
N PRO A 11 -39.77 2.73 5.15
CA PRO A 11 -40.46 3.76 5.93
C PRO A 11 -41.61 3.23 6.80
N ASN A 12 -42.03 1.97 6.61
CA ASN A 12 -43.04 1.29 7.43
C ASN A 12 -42.59 -0.18 7.70
N PRO A 13 -42.06 -0.49 8.90
CA PRO A 13 -41.57 -1.83 9.22
C PRO A 13 -42.68 -2.87 9.50
N GLU A 14 -43.94 -2.43 9.66
CA GLU A 14 -45.07 -3.32 10.01
C GLU A 14 -45.77 -3.92 8.78
N ASP A 15 -45.69 -3.26 7.61
CA ASP A 15 -46.37 -3.70 6.38
C ASP A 15 -45.53 -4.66 5.52
N ASP A 16 -44.24 -4.83 5.84
CA ASP A 16 -43.23 -5.58 5.06
C ASP A 16 -42.55 -6.69 5.89
N LEU A 17 -43.28 -7.23 6.88
CA LEU A 17 -42.79 -8.35 7.68
C LEU A 17 -42.85 -9.67 6.88
N PRO A 18 -41.79 -10.50 6.91
CA PRO A 18 -41.79 -11.77 6.20
C PRO A 18 -42.86 -12.73 6.73
N ASP A 19 -43.64 -13.31 5.83
CA ASP A 19 -44.73 -14.25 6.13
C ASP A 19 -44.21 -15.64 6.55
N SER A 20 -42.93 -15.91 6.36
CA SER A 20 -42.29 -17.19 6.70
C SER A 20 -40.81 -17.02 7.09
N PRO A 21 -40.25 -17.92 7.92
CA PRO A 21 -38.84 -17.87 8.31
C PRO A 21 -37.87 -17.87 7.12
N GLU A 22 -38.23 -18.54 6.03
CA GLU A 22 -37.43 -18.64 4.80
C GLU A 22 -37.33 -17.30 4.04
N GLN A 23 -38.22 -16.35 4.32
CA GLN A 23 -38.20 -15.01 3.73
C GLN A 23 -37.36 -14.02 4.54
N ILE A 24 -36.84 -14.40 5.71
CA ILE A 24 -35.93 -13.56 6.49
C ILE A 24 -34.57 -13.56 5.79
N PRO A 25 -34.11 -12.42 5.21
CA PRO A 25 -32.82 -12.37 4.56
C PRO A 25 -31.71 -12.61 5.59
N LEU A 26 -30.73 -13.42 5.22
CA LEU A 26 -29.57 -13.64 6.08
C LEU A 26 -28.81 -12.33 6.27
N SER A 27 -28.46 -12.02 7.52
CA SER A 27 -27.61 -10.86 7.83
C SER A 27 -26.25 -11.04 7.15
N GLN A 28 -25.90 -10.13 6.25
CA GLN A 28 -24.63 -10.18 5.52
C GLN A 28 -23.43 -10.12 6.48
N ASN A 29 -23.44 -9.15 7.42
CA ASN A 29 -22.42 -9.02 8.45
C ASN A 29 -22.39 -10.26 9.37
N GLY A 30 -23.55 -10.77 9.77
CA GLY A 30 -23.65 -11.99 10.57
C GLY A 30 -23.02 -13.20 9.88
N CYS A 31 -23.27 -13.36 8.58
CA CYS A 31 -22.67 -14.44 7.77
C CYS A 31 -21.15 -14.29 7.68
N LEU A 32 -20.64 -13.08 7.48
CA LEU A 32 -19.21 -12.80 7.44
C LEU A 32 -18.51 -13.17 8.76
N TYR A 33 -19.11 -12.81 9.90
CA TYR A 33 -18.55 -13.15 11.22
C TYR A 33 -18.63 -14.64 11.52
N LEU A 34 -19.71 -15.32 11.13
CA LEU A 34 -19.84 -16.77 11.28
C LEU A 34 -18.82 -17.52 10.41
N LEU A 35 -18.60 -17.08 9.17
CA LEU A 35 -17.57 -17.62 8.28
C LEU A 35 -16.18 -17.45 8.91
N THR A 36 -15.87 -16.25 9.40
CA THR A 36 -14.57 -15.96 10.01
C THR A 36 -14.35 -16.78 11.28
N SER A 37 -15.38 -16.90 12.13
CA SER A 37 -15.35 -17.73 13.34
C SER A 37 -15.15 -19.22 13.02
N LEU A 38 -15.77 -19.71 11.95
CA LEU A 38 -15.58 -21.07 11.45
C LEU A 38 -14.13 -21.32 11.03
N LEU A 39 -13.55 -20.40 10.25
CA LEU A 39 -12.16 -20.46 9.80
C LEU A 39 -11.19 -20.43 10.99
N PHE A 40 -11.37 -19.47 11.90
CA PHE A 40 -10.57 -19.36 13.12
C PHE A 40 -10.63 -20.64 13.95
N SER A 41 -11.83 -21.20 14.14
CA SER A 41 -12.02 -22.43 14.90
C SER A 41 -11.37 -23.64 14.24
N SER A 42 -11.41 -23.72 12.90
CA SER A 42 -10.69 -24.74 12.14
C SER A 42 -9.18 -24.68 12.39
N ILE A 43 -8.59 -23.48 12.32
CA ILE A 43 -7.15 -23.28 12.49
C ILE A 43 -6.72 -23.54 13.95
N MET A 44 -7.40 -22.90 14.91
CA MET A 44 -6.97 -22.90 16.32
C MET A 44 -7.27 -24.21 17.04
N PHE A 45 -8.40 -24.86 16.73
CA PHE A 45 -8.84 -26.07 17.42
C PHE A 45 -8.77 -27.33 16.55
N GLN A 46 -8.28 -27.23 15.31
CA GLN A 46 -8.17 -28.35 14.36
C GLN A 46 -9.51 -29.09 14.21
N THR A 47 -10.61 -28.33 14.17
CA THR A 47 -11.95 -28.91 14.09
C THR A 47 -12.12 -29.67 12.78
N LYS A 48 -12.88 -30.77 12.79
CA LYS A 48 -13.17 -31.56 11.57
C LYS A 48 -14.26 -30.95 10.69
N THR A 49 -14.58 -29.68 10.90
CA THR A 49 -15.61 -28.99 10.15
C THR A 49 -15.11 -28.78 8.72
N PRO A 50 -15.91 -29.07 7.68
CA PRO A 50 -15.47 -28.86 6.31
C PRO A 50 -15.11 -27.39 6.10
N GLU A 51 -13.92 -27.14 5.58
CA GLU A 51 -13.49 -25.80 5.20
C GLU A 51 -14.35 -25.26 4.05
N PRO A 52 -14.61 -23.95 4.01
CA PRO A 52 -15.29 -23.35 2.88
C PRO A 52 -14.45 -23.54 1.61
N THR A 53 -15.13 -23.89 0.53
CA THR A 53 -14.51 -23.96 -0.81
C THR A 53 -14.50 -22.56 -1.39
N MET A 54 -13.40 -21.84 -1.20
CA MET A 54 -13.22 -20.45 -1.63
C MET A 54 -11.78 -20.22 -2.13
N ALA A 55 -11.60 -19.20 -2.97
CA ALA A 55 -10.30 -18.67 -3.36
C ALA A 55 -10.28 -17.13 -3.28
N ILE A 56 -9.10 -16.52 -3.37
CA ILE A 56 -8.97 -15.06 -3.41
C ILE A 56 -9.75 -14.50 -4.61
N PHE A 57 -9.54 -15.10 -5.78
CA PHE A 57 -10.30 -14.81 -6.99
C PHE A 57 -11.20 -16.00 -7.38
N PRO A 58 -12.52 -15.80 -7.49
CA PRO A 58 -13.24 -14.51 -7.39
C PRO A 58 -13.81 -14.20 -5.99
N ASP A 59 -13.73 -15.12 -5.03
CA ASP A 59 -14.62 -15.10 -3.85
C ASP A 59 -14.25 -14.02 -2.83
N HIS A 60 -12.98 -13.92 -2.44
CA HIS A 60 -12.52 -12.83 -1.57
C HIS A 60 -12.66 -11.46 -2.24
N ALA A 61 -12.42 -11.37 -3.55
CA ALA A 61 -12.64 -10.13 -4.29
C ALA A 61 -14.10 -9.67 -4.22
N LYS A 62 -15.07 -10.58 -4.30
CA LYS A 62 -16.50 -10.27 -4.10
C LYS A 62 -16.81 -9.82 -2.67
N LEU A 63 -16.25 -10.50 -1.66
CA LEU A 63 -16.40 -10.07 -0.27
C LEU A 63 -15.88 -8.65 -0.09
N MET A 64 -14.70 -8.38 -0.65
CA MET A 64 -14.10 -7.05 -0.63
C MET A 64 -15.02 -6.03 -1.28
N THR A 65 -15.52 -6.26 -2.51
CA THR A 65 -16.46 -5.33 -3.16
C THR A 65 -17.75 -5.13 -2.38
N GLN A 66 -18.27 -6.17 -1.72
CA GLN A 66 -19.52 -6.11 -0.97
C GLN A 66 -19.40 -5.33 0.35
N PHE A 67 -18.27 -5.49 1.06
CA PHE A 67 -18.06 -4.95 2.41
C PHE A 67 -17.07 -3.78 2.45
N PHE A 68 -16.55 -3.35 1.29
CA PHE A 68 -15.68 -2.19 1.23
C PHE A 68 -16.46 -0.93 1.56
N GLU A 69 -16.08 -0.28 2.64
CA GLU A 69 -16.38 1.11 2.90
C GLU A 69 -15.06 1.82 3.23
N PRO A 70 -14.93 3.11 2.87
CA PRO A 70 -13.83 3.95 3.35
C PRO A 70 -13.74 3.89 4.88
N ALA A 71 -12.52 3.86 5.40
CA ALA A 71 -12.24 3.50 6.78
C ALA A 71 -12.88 4.40 7.86
N ALA A 72 -13.34 5.60 7.49
CA ALA A 72 -14.02 6.54 8.41
C ALA A 72 -15.45 6.10 8.77
N GLU A 73 -16.08 5.24 7.97
CA GLU A 73 -17.52 4.96 8.05
C GLU A 73 -17.82 3.53 8.53
N SER A 74 -16.81 2.65 8.52
CA SER A 74 -17.00 1.22 8.71
C SER A 74 -16.58 0.73 10.11
N PRO A 75 -17.37 -0.12 10.79
CA PRO A 75 -16.95 -0.78 12.02
C PRO A 75 -15.68 -1.61 11.79
N LEU A 76 -14.70 -1.50 12.68
CA LEU A 76 -13.42 -2.22 12.59
C LEU A 76 -13.55 -3.74 12.41
N SER A 77 -14.65 -4.32 12.88
CA SER A 77 -14.94 -5.74 12.77
C SER A 77 -15.14 -6.21 11.32
N ILE A 78 -15.60 -5.33 10.41
CA ILE A 78 -15.80 -5.70 9.01
C ILE A 78 -14.44 -5.87 8.29
N PRO A 79 -13.53 -4.86 8.28
CA PRO A 79 -12.20 -5.07 7.71
C PRO A 79 -11.43 -6.20 8.38
N ASP A 80 -11.55 -6.37 9.70
CA ASP A 80 -10.91 -7.48 10.43
C ASP A 80 -11.36 -8.84 9.89
N ALA A 81 -12.67 -9.05 9.77
CA ALA A 81 -13.22 -10.29 9.25
C ALA A 81 -12.86 -10.54 7.79
N VAL A 82 -12.96 -9.53 6.92
CA VAL A 82 -12.59 -9.66 5.49
C VAL A 82 -11.11 -10.00 5.35
N LEU A 83 -10.22 -9.26 6.03
CA LEU A 83 -8.78 -9.50 5.98
C LEU A 83 -8.41 -10.87 6.55
N ALA A 84 -9.06 -11.33 7.62
CA ALA A 84 -8.84 -12.66 8.19
C ALA A 84 -9.16 -13.77 7.17
N VAL A 85 -10.27 -13.64 6.42
CA VAL A 85 -10.59 -14.59 5.34
C VAL A 85 -9.52 -14.54 4.24
N GLY A 86 -9.11 -13.34 3.81
CA GLY A 86 -8.09 -13.17 2.78
C GLY A 86 -6.72 -13.75 3.17
N LEU A 87 -6.26 -13.48 4.39
CA LEU A 87 -5.00 -14.03 4.92
C LEU A 87 -5.05 -15.55 5.07
N TRP A 88 -6.19 -16.12 5.45
CA TRP A 88 -6.34 -17.58 5.47
C TRP A 88 -6.26 -18.19 4.06
N LEU A 89 -6.88 -17.56 3.06
CA LEU A 89 -6.82 -18.01 1.67
C LEU A 89 -5.40 -17.94 1.11
N GLU A 90 -4.68 -16.85 1.41
CA GLU A 90 -3.27 -16.68 1.09
C GLU A 90 -2.42 -17.79 1.74
N HIS A 91 -2.56 -17.99 3.05
CA HIS A 91 -1.81 -18.99 3.80
C HIS A 91 -2.04 -20.42 3.30
N THR A 92 -3.25 -20.71 2.81
CA THR A 92 -3.60 -22.02 2.23
C THR A 92 -3.34 -22.11 0.73
N ASN A 93 -2.68 -21.11 0.14
CA ASN A 93 -2.31 -21.02 -1.28
C ASN A 93 -3.53 -21.12 -2.23
N LYS A 94 -4.69 -20.62 -1.80
CA LYS A 94 -5.95 -20.63 -2.55
C LYS A 94 -6.16 -19.31 -3.30
N PHE A 95 -5.29 -19.01 -4.27
CA PHE A 95 -5.34 -17.74 -5.01
C PHE A 95 -6.45 -17.68 -6.08
N VAL A 96 -6.62 -18.72 -6.90
CA VAL A 96 -7.56 -18.71 -8.04
C VAL A 96 -8.30 -20.03 -8.13
N SER A 97 -9.63 -19.97 -8.25
CA SER A 97 -10.50 -21.15 -8.45
C SER A 97 -11.36 -21.10 -9.73
N GLY A 98 -11.28 -20.01 -10.50
CA GLY A 98 -12.14 -19.77 -11.67
C GLY A 98 -11.63 -18.69 -12.63
N GLU A 99 -12.54 -17.98 -13.30
CA GLU A 99 -12.18 -16.87 -14.17
C GLU A 99 -11.40 -15.79 -13.41
N PHE A 100 -10.27 -15.37 -13.98
CA PHE A 100 -9.40 -14.36 -13.43
C PHE A 100 -9.19 -13.26 -14.48
N LYS A 101 -9.59 -12.03 -14.16
CA LYS A 101 -9.45 -10.87 -15.03
C LYS A 101 -8.57 -9.83 -14.35
N ASP A 102 -7.64 -9.26 -15.11
CA ASP A 102 -6.73 -8.24 -14.59
C ASP A 102 -7.46 -7.05 -13.95
N ASN A 103 -8.65 -6.68 -14.45
CA ASN A 103 -9.45 -5.61 -13.87
C ASN A 103 -9.95 -5.93 -12.45
N ASP A 104 -10.33 -7.20 -12.20
CA ASP A 104 -10.77 -7.65 -10.88
C ASP A 104 -9.59 -7.65 -9.91
N PHE A 105 -8.41 -8.06 -10.39
CA PHE A 105 -7.15 -7.96 -9.65
C PHE A 105 -6.81 -6.51 -9.26
N PHE A 106 -6.82 -5.59 -10.23
CA PHE A 106 -6.54 -4.17 -9.94
C PHE A 106 -7.55 -3.57 -8.98
N THR A 107 -8.85 -3.87 -9.14
CA THR A 107 -9.90 -3.37 -8.25
C THR A 107 -9.71 -3.89 -6.83
N HIS A 108 -9.40 -5.18 -6.70
CA HIS A 108 -9.16 -5.81 -5.41
C HIS A 108 -7.94 -5.24 -4.69
N LEU A 109 -6.80 -5.13 -5.39
CA LEU A 109 -5.59 -4.56 -4.81
C LEU A 109 -5.75 -3.09 -4.41
N ARG A 110 -6.48 -2.28 -5.20
CA ARG A 110 -6.76 -0.89 -4.81
C ARG A 110 -7.54 -0.79 -3.50
N ALA A 111 -8.57 -1.62 -3.32
CA ALA A 111 -9.36 -1.63 -2.10
C ALA A 111 -8.52 -2.02 -0.87
N LEU A 112 -7.73 -3.10 -0.97
CA LEU A 112 -6.85 -3.54 0.11
C LEU A 112 -5.75 -2.51 0.40
N SER A 113 -5.18 -1.90 -0.64
CA SER A 113 -4.18 -0.84 -0.49
C SER A 113 -4.78 0.35 0.25
N LEU A 114 -6.01 0.76 -0.08
CA LEU A 114 -6.66 1.85 0.64
C LEU A 114 -6.88 1.52 2.12
N TRP A 115 -7.33 0.31 2.46
CA TRP A 115 -7.40 -0.12 3.85
C TRP A 115 -6.02 -0.15 4.53
N SER A 116 -4.96 -0.52 3.82
CA SER A 116 -3.60 -0.48 4.35
C SER A 116 -3.14 0.93 4.70
N ALA A 117 -3.59 1.95 3.96
CA ALA A 117 -3.24 3.34 4.20
C ALA A 117 -4.15 4.03 5.23
N THR A 118 -5.45 3.75 5.20
CA THR A 118 -6.46 4.58 5.87
C THR A 118 -7.13 3.94 7.08
N ASN A 119 -6.98 2.62 7.32
CA ASN A 119 -7.67 1.97 8.42
C ASN A 119 -7.22 2.56 9.78
N PRO A 120 -8.13 2.91 10.72
CA PRO A 120 -7.73 3.51 11.98
C PRO A 120 -6.93 2.55 12.88
N SER A 121 -7.10 1.24 12.73
CA SER A 121 -6.31 0.24 13.46
C SER A 121 -4.96 -0.01 12.78
N PRO A 122 -3.81 0.25 13.44
CA PRO A 122 -2.49 -0.05 12.89
C PRO A 122 -2.29 -1.53 12.56
N GLY A 123 -2.88 -2.43 13.36
CA GLY A 123 -2.82 -3.87 13.10
C GLY A 123 -3.54 -4.27 11.81
N LEU A 124 -4.70 -3.67 11.55
CA LEU A 124 -5.45 -3.92 10.31
C LEU A 124 -4.77 -3.29 9.10
N ARG A 125 -4.16 -2.11 9.26
CA ARG A 125 -3.31 -1.51 8.21
C ARG A 125 -2.19 -2.47 7.80
N TYR A 126 -1.49 -3.03 8.78
CA TYR A 126 -0.44 -4.02 8.55
C TYR A 126 -0.97 -5.29 7.87
N CYS A 127 -2.06 -5.89 8.38
CA CYS A 127 -2.67 -7.07 7.76
C CYS A 127 -3.10 -6.84 6.31
N ALA A 128 -3.70 -5.68 6.03
CA ALA A 128 -4.08 -5.29 4.68
C ALA A 128 -2.86 -5.10 3.77
N HIS A 129 -1.79 -4.48 4.27
CA HIS A 129 -0.53 -4.35 3.54
C HIS A 129 0.08 -5.72 3.20
N ILE A 130 0.18 -6.63 4.18
CA ILE A 130 0.71 -7.99 3.96
C ILE A 130 -0.10 -8.74 2.91
N LEU A 131 -1.44 -8.74 3.03
CA LEU A 131 -2.29 -9.41 2.07
C LEU A 131 -2.19 -8.80 0.66
N THR A 132 -2.15 -7.46 0.56
CA THR A 132 -1.96 -6.75 -0.72
C THR A 132 -0.66 -7.17 -1.38
N SER A 133 0.44 -7.19 -0.61
CA SER A 133 1.77 -7.55 -1.09
C SER A 133 1.79 -9.01 -1.58
N ALA A 134 1.26 -9.94 -0.78
CA ALA A 134 1.20 -11.35 -1.15
C ALA A 134 0.42 -11.59 -2.45
N ILE A 135 -0.76 -10.95 -2.59
CA ILE A 135 -1.58 -11.06 -3.81
C ILE A 135 -0.87 -10.42 -5.01
N LEU A 136 -0.25 -9.26 -4.82
CA LEU A 136 0.51 -8.58 -5.86
C LEU A 136 1.63 -9.48 -6.38
N HIS A 137 2.50 -9.99 -5.50
CA HIS A 137 3.64 -10.83 -5.86
C HIS A 137 3.24 -12.19 -6.45
N ALA A 138 2.08 -12.72 -6.07
CA ALA A 138 1.56 -13.98 -6.60
C ALA A 138 1.06 -13.87 -8.07
N HIS A 139 0.84 -12.66 -8.58
CA HIS A 139 0.38 -12.48 -9.96
C HIS A 139 1.44 -12.99 -10.95
N PRO A 140 1.11 -13.89 -11.90
CA PRO A 140 2.12 -14.52 -12.76
C PRO A 140 2.77 -13.54 -13.75
N ALA A 141 2.01 -12.57 -14.26
CA ALA A 141 2.50 -11.61 -15.23
C ALA A 141 3.18 -10.40 -14.54
N ASP A 142 4.47 -10.21 -14.80
CA ASP A 142 5.33 -9.18 -14.20
C ASP A 142 4.97 -7.76 -14.65
N ASN A 143 4.59 -7.59 -15.90
CA ASN A 143 4.11 -6.34 -16.46
C ASN A 143 2.82 -5.84 -15.76
N ILE A 144 1.93 -6.75 -15.35
CA ILE A 144 0.73 -6.42 -14.58
C ILE A 144 1.12 -5.94 -13.18
N ARG A 145 2.06 -6.63 -12.51
CA ARG A 145 2.59 -6.19 -11.20
C ARG A 145 3.22 -4.80 -11.30
N LEU A 146 4.10 -4.59 -12.28
CA LEU A 146 4.73 -3.29 -12.52
C LEU A 146 3.70 -2.21 -12.87
N THR A 147 2.66 -2.55 -13.64
CA THR A 147 1.58 -1.61 -13.97
C THR A 147 0.84 -1.17 -12.72
N PHE A 148 0.54 -2.08 -11.79
CA PHE A 148 -0.08 -1.72 -10.52
C PHE A 148 0.81 -0.79 -9.71
N ILE A 149 2.08 -1.16 -9.51
CA ILE A 149 3.06 -0.37 -8.75
C ILE A 149 3.21 1.03 -9.34
N SER A 150 3.42 1.12 -10.66
CA SER A 150 3.61 2.39 -11.36
C SER A 150 2.38 3.28 -11.26
N LYS A 151 1.17 2.71 -11.40
CA LYS A 151 -0.08 3.45 -11.22
C LYS A 151 -0.26 3.91 -9.79
N THR A 152 0.03 3.10 -8.78
CA THR A 152 -0.06 3.53 -7.38
C THR A 152 0.91 4.68 -7.06
N LEU A 153 2.04 4.77 -7.76
CA LEU A 153 2.98 5.89 -7.64
C LEU A 153 2.49 7.17 -8.36
N GLN A 154 1.78 7.02 -9.48
CA GLN A 154 1.34 8.13 -10.35
C GLN A 154 -0.07 8.66 -10.01
N ASP A 155 -1.02 7.77 -9.76
CA ASP A 155 -2.48 7.99 -9.73
C ASP A 155 -2.99 8.32 -8.32
N THR A 156 -2.25 9.04 -7.49
CA THR A 156 -2.81 9.56 -6.23
C THR A 156 -3.23 11.01 -6.42
N PRO A 157 -4.52 11.31 -6.64
CA PRO A 157 -5.02 12.68 -6.54
C PRO A 157 -4.69 13.24 -5.15
N ASP A 158 -4.38 14.53 -5.08
CA ASP A 158 -4.16 15.26 -3.82
C ASP A 158 -5.38 15.18 -2.87
N GLU A 159 -6.55 14.80 -3.40
CA GLU A 159 -7.80 14.62 -2.67
C GLU A 159 -7.95 13.24 -1.99
N VAL A 160 -7.08 12.27 -2.28
CA VAL A 160 -7.13 10.95 -1.62
C VAL A 160 -6.38 11.03 -0.29
N PRO A 161 -7.07 10.85 0.86
CA PRO A 161 -6.40 10.86 2.15
C PRO A 161 -5.30 9.78 2.21
N CYS A 162 -4.13 10.16 2.73
CA CYS A 162 -2.99 9.25 2.90
C CYS A 162 -2.39 8.72 1.59
N ALA A 163 -2.47 9.49 0.49
CA ALA A 163 -1.80 9.21 -0.78
C ALA A 163 -0.31 8.84 -0.62
N GLU A 164 0.37 9.50 0.31
CA GLU A 164 1.79 9.34 0.63
C GLU A 164 2.07 7.92 1.16
N ALA A 165 1.19 7.40 2.02
CA ALA A 165 1.33 6.04 2.56
C ALA A 165 1.18 4.97 1.47
N LEU A 166 0.33 5.22 0.45
CA LEU A 166 0.21 4.35 -0.72
C LEU A 166 1.47 4.38 -1.58
N LYS A 167 2.05 5.57 -1.81
CA LYS A 167 3.32 5.70 -2.54
C LYS A 167 4.47 5.00 -1.80
N VAL A 168 4.55 5.14 -0.48
CA VAL A 168 5.52 4.43 0.36
C VAL A 168 5.36 2.91 0.23
N SER A 169 4.12 2.41 0.23
CA SER A 169 3.84 0.98 0.00
C SER A 169 4.28 0.54 -1.40
N ALA A 170 4.03 1.35 -2.43
CA ALA A 170 4.45 1.04 -3.79
C ALA A 170 5.97 1.03 -3.99
N ILE A 171 6.71 1.94 -3.34
CA ILE A 171 8.18 1.90 -3.29
C ILE A 171 8.66 0.58 -2.64
N THR A 172 7.99 0.16 -1.57
CA THR A 172 8.30 -1.10 -0.87
C THR A 172 8.06 -2.31 -1.77
N TRP A 173 6.91 -2.39 -2.45
CA TRP A 173 6.63 -3.48 -3.41
C TRP A 173 7.62 -3.52 -4.57
N LEU A 174 8.04 -2.36 -5.08
CA LEU A 174 9.06 -2.29 -6.12
C LEU A 174 10.39 -2.87 -5.61
N LYS A 175 10.82 -2.48 -4.41
CA LYS A 175 12.02 -3.04 -3.77
C LYS A 175 11.93 -4.56 -3.61
N GLU A 176 10.79 -5.08 -3.19
CA GLU A 176 10.55 -6.52 -3.01
C GLU A 176 10.59 -7.28 -4.34
N GLU A 177 10.02 -6.73 -5.41
CA GLU A 177 10.10 -7.32 -6.76
C GLU A 177 11.54 -7.33 -7.30
N LEU A 178 12.29 -6.22 -7.14
CA LEU A 178 13.70 -6.15 -7.54
C LEU A 178 14.56 -7.17 -6.76
N THR A 179 14.32 -7.27 -5.44
CA THR A 179 15.00 -8.24 -4.56
C THR A 179 14.69 -9.67 -5.00
N THR A 180 13.40 -9.98 -5.19
CA THR A 180 12.95 -11.32 -5.61
C THR A 180 13.49 -11.70 -6.98
N ALA A 181 13.49 -10.77 -7.94
CA ALA A 181 14.04 -11.00 -9.27
C ALA A 181 15.55 -11.28 -9.23
N HIS A 182 16.29 -10.53 -8.39
CA HIS A 182 17.71 -10.75 -8.18
C HIS A 182 17.99 -12.12 -7.53
N GLU A 183 17.37 -12.42 -6.39
CA GLU A 183 17.58 -13.66 -5.64
C GLU A 183 17.25 -14.91 -6.45
N ARG A 184 16.15 -14.85 -7.23
CA ARG A 184 15.70 -15.97 -8.07
C ARG A 184 16.35 -15.99 -9.45
N LYS A 185 17.17 -15.00 -9.79
CA LYS A 185 17.73 -14.80 -11.15
C LYS A 185 16.63 -14.86 -12.22
N ALA A 186 15.51 -14.22 -11.93
CA ALA A 186 14.36 -14.24 -12.82
C ALA A 186 14.66 -13.43 -14.09
N GLU A 187 14.16 -13.90 -15.24
CA GLU A 187 14.21 -13.15 -16.50
C GLU A 187 12.87 -12.44 -16.70
N ASN A 188 12.74 -11.24 -16.12
CA ASN A 188 11.49 -10.48 -16.08
C ASN A 188 11.75 -8.96 -16.08
N VAL A 189 10.71 -8.12 -16.13
CA VAL A 189 10.86 -6.65 -16.20
C VAL A 189 11.66 -6.06 -15.03
N PHE A 190 11.59 -6.69 -13.85
CA PHE A 190 12.29 -6.28 -12.62
C PHE A 190 13.77 -6.68 -12.61
N SER A 191 14.20 -7.57 -13.51
CA SER A 191 15.61 -7.91 -13.73
C SER A 191 16.32 -6.98 -14.73
N THR A 192 15.60 -5.99 -15.26
CA THR A 192 16.07 -5.03 -16.27
C THR A 192 15.92 -3.60 -15.77
N THR A 193 16.39 -2.64 -16.56
CA THR A 193 16.19 -1.20 -16.30
C THR A 193 14.73 -0.75 -16.46
N GLY A 194 13.86 -1.56 -17.05
CA GLY A 194 12.49 -1.17 -17.40
C GLY A 194 11.64 -0.75 -16.20
N ALA A 195 11.75 -1.46 -15.07
CA ALA A 195 10.98 -1.12 -13.87
C ALA A 195 11.36 0.27 -13.31
N LEU A 196 12.66 0.57 -13.22
CA LEU A 196 13.13 1.87 -12.73
C LEU A 196 12.86 3.00 -13.72
N LEU A 197 12.95 2.76 -15.03
CA LEU A 197 12.57 3.76 -16.03
C LEU A 197 11.09 4.16 -15.93
N ALA A 198 10.21 3.21 -15.59
CA ALA A 198 8.78 3.46 -15.45
C ALA A 198 8.41 4.23 -14.18
N THR A 199 9.18 4.08 -13.09
CA THR A 199 8.82 4.59 -11.76
C THR A 199 9.69 5.75 -11.27
N LYS A 200 10.88 5.95 -11.85
CA LYS A 200 11.88 6.94 -11.41
C LYS A 200 11.28 8.32 -11.14
N GLN A 201 10.54 8.88 -12.08
CA GLN A 201 10.03 10.26 -11.96
C GLN A 201 9.01 10.41 -10.81
N SER A 202 8.29 9.34 -10.48
CA SER A 202 7.32 9.34 -9.38
C SER A 202 7.98 9.14 -8.01
N ILE A 203 9.11 8.42 -7.96
CA ILE A 203 9.87 8.17 -6.71
C ILE A 203 10.85 9.31 -6.41
N PHE A 204 11.53 9.81 -7.44
CA PHE A 204 12.55 10.86 -7.39
C PHE A 204 12.13 12.05 -8.26
N PRO A 205 11.09 12.81 -7.83
CA PRO A 205 10.66 13.99 -8.57
C PRO A 205 11.77 15.05 -8.62
N ASN A 206 11.70 15.96 -9.59
CA ASN A 206 12.58 17.12 -9.58
C ASN A 206 12.12 18.09 -8.50
N LEU A 207 12.98 18.37 -7.52
CA LEU A 207 12.70 19.20 -6.36
C LEU A 207 13.30 20.62 -6.47
N SER A 208 13.85 21.00 -7.62
CA SER A 208 14.44 22.34 -7.83
C SER A 208 13.43 23.48 -7.63
N THR A 209 12.13 23.19 -7.72
CA THR A 209 11.07 24.18 -7.49
C THR A 209 10.94 24.61 -6.02
N LEU A 210 11.45 23.81 -5.07
CA LEU A 210 11.42 24.14 -3.64
C LEU A 210 12.26 25.37 -3.27
N GLU A 211 13.21 25.74 -4.13
CA GLU A 211 14.07 26.91 -3.92
C GLU A 211 13.26 28.21 -3.82
N GLY A 212 12.12 28.29 -4.53
CA GLY A 212 11.29 29.50 -4.58
C GLY A 212 10.21 29.63 -3.49
N SER A 213 9.97 28.59 -2.69
CA SER A 213 8.95 28.60 -1.62
C SER A 213 9.36 29.47 -0.42
N SER A 214 8.41 29.95 0.37
CA SER A 214 8.72 30.59 1.67
C SER A 214 9.30 29.56 2.66
N ASP A 215 9.85 30.03 3.78
CA ASP A 215 10.40 29.12 4.80
C ASP A 215 9.30 28.32 5.51
N GLU A 216 8.15 28.93 5.77
CA GLU A 216 7.00 28.24 6.37
C GLU A 216 6.40 27.19 5.43
N GLU A 217 6.18 27.54 4.15
CA GLU A 217 5.67 26.61 3.13
C GLU A 217 6.62 25.43 2.92
N LEU A 218 7.93 25.69 3.00
CA LEU A 218 8.94 24.67 2.85
C LEU A 218 8.90 23.66 4.00
N VAL A 219 8.86 24.14 5.25
CA VAL A 219 8.76 23.27 6.43
C VAL A 219 7.49 22.43 6.35
N GLU A 220 6.36 23.04 6.02
CA GLU A 220 5.09 22.34 5.87
C GLU A 220 5.18 21.25 4.78
N ASN A 221 5.70 21.59 3.60
CA ASN A 221 5.85 20.65 2.49
C ASN A 221 6.74 19.44 2.85
N LEU A 222 7.89 19.70 3.49
CA LEU A 222 8.82 18.66 3.91
C LEU A 222 8.21 17.76 4.98
N MET A 223 7.45 18.31 5.93
CA MET A 223 6.77 17.53 6.96
C MET A 223 5.64 16.67 6.39
N GLN A 224 4.81 17.23 5.50
CA GLN A 224 3.74 16.49 4.83
C GLN A 224 4.29 15.32 4.01
N ASN A 225 5.43 15.50 3.35
CA ASN A 225 6.05 14.49 2.49
C ASN A 225 7.18 13.69 3.17
N PHE A 226 7.38 13.86 4.47
CA PHE A 226 8.53 13.30 5.19
C PHE A 226 8.66 11.78 5.00
N SER A 227 7.57 11.05 5.19
CA SER A 227 7.55 9.58 5.04
C SER A 227 7.89 9.13 3.62
N LEU A 228 7.47 9.90 2.61
CA LEU A 228 7.75 9.62 1.21
C LEU A 228 9.22 9.89 0.88
N HIS A 229 9.78 11.01 1.34
CA HIS A 229 11.20 11.31 1.18
C HIS A 229 12.08 10.25 1.84
N MET A 230 11.74 9.82 3.07
CA MET A 230 12.46 8.76 3.77
C MET A 230 12.39 7.43 3.03
N ALA A 231 11.22 7.06 2.47
CA ALA A 231 11.08 5.85 1.65
C ALA A 231 11.92 5.93 0.37
N ALA A 232 11.92 7.08 -0.32
CA ALA A 232 12.70 7.30 -1.52
C ALA A 232 14.22 7.24 -1.23
N LEU A 233 14.69 7.86 -0.16
CA LEU A 233 16.10 7.82 0.27
C LEU A 233 16.54 6.40 0.63
N ASN A 234 15.76 5.66 1.42
CA ASN A 234 16.04 4.27 1.74
C ASN A 234 16.08 3.39 0.48
N PHE A 235 15.20 3.66 -0.49
CA PHE A 235 15.19 2.96 -1.77
C PHE A 235 16.42 3.32 -2.62
N LEU A 236 16.84 4.58 -2.65
CA LEU A 236 18.06 5.00 -3.33
C LEU A 236 19.31 4.34 -2.74
N PHE A 237 19.42 4.31 -1.42
CA PHE A 237 20.49 3.61 -0.72
C PHE A 237 20.52 2.11 -1.08
N PHE A 238 19.35 1.48 -1.16
CA PHE A 238 19.21 0.10 -1.62
C PHE A 238 19.71 -0.07 -3.07
N LEU A 239 19.31 0.82 -3.99
CA LEU A 239 19.72 0.76 -5.40
C LEU A 239 21.22 1.00 -5.61
N ALA A 240 21.88 1.71 -4.69
CA ALA A 240 23.33 1.94 -4.74
C ALA A 240 24.16 0.69 -4.40
N ALA A 241 23.55 -0.40 -3.92
CA ALA A 241 24.26 -1.64 -3.67
C ALA A 241 24.72 -2.32 -4.98
N GLU A 242 25.92 -2.91 -4.96
CA GLU A 242 26.59 -3.51 -6.14
C GLU A 242 25.68 -4.48 -6.91
N GLN A 243 24.91 -5.28 -6.17
CA GLN A 243 24.05 -6.33 -6.71
C GLN A 243 22.88 -5.80 -7.56
N TYR A 244 22.56 -4.52 -7.48
CA TYR A 244 21.49 -3.87 -8.24
C TYR A 244 22.00 -2.96 -9.37
N LYS A 245 23.32 -2.82 -9.56
CA LYS A 245 23.88 -1.96 -10.63
C LYS A 245 23.32 -2.29 -12.02
N THR A 246 23.03 -3.56 -12.31
CA THR A 246 22.52 -3.99 -13.63
C THR A 246 21.08 -3.56 -13.91
N VAL A 247 20.29 -3.29 -12.87
CA VAL A 247 18.91 -2.82 -13.03
C VAL A 247 18.81 -1.30 -13.01
N VAL A 248 19.87 -0.60 -12.59
CA VAL A 248 19.94 0.86 -12.58
C VAL A 248 20.30 1.37 -13.98
N PRO A 249 19.45 2.21 -14.62
CA PRO A 249 19.79 2.84 -15.90
C PRO A 249 21.07 3.70 -15.80
N ASP A 250 21.86 3.69 -16.87
CA ASP A 250 23.06 4.53 -16.97
C ASP A 250 22.72 6.00 -16.74
N GLY A 251 23.50 6.66 -15.88
CA GLY A 251 23.31 8.07 -15.53
C GLY A 251 22.13 8.37 -14.61
N MET A 252 21.28 7.39 -14.25
CA MET A 252 20.14 7.61 -13.36
C MET A 252 20.58 8.16 -12.00
N MET A 253 21.61 7.57 -11.38
CA MET A 253 22.07 7.98 -10.05
C MET A 253 22.52 9.44 -10.02
N LYS A 254 23.30 9.85 -11.03
CA LYS A 254 23.75 11.24 -11.18
C LYS A 254 22.59 12.21 -11.40
N GLU A 255 21.60 11.82 -12.19
CA GLU A 255 20.42 12.66 -12.39
C GLU A 255 19.63 12.81 -11.09
N VAL A 256 19.38 11.72 -10.36
CA VAL A 256 18.70 11.72 -9.05
C VAL A 256 19.47 12.57 -8.03
N GLU A 257 20.79 12.50 -8.03
CA GLU A 257 21.63 13.36 -7.19
C GLU A 257 21.35 14.84 -7.46
N THR A 258 21.45 15.27 -8.73
CA THR A 258 21.29 16.68 -9.11
C THR A 258 19.86 17.20 -9.02
N SER A 259 18.85 16.38 -9.33
CA SER A 259 17.46 16.85 -9.44
C SER A 259 16.63 16.60 -8.18
N PHE A 260 17.05 15.67 -7.32
CA PHE A 260 16.32 15.27 -6.13
C PHE A 260 17.14 15.44 -4.85
N LEU A 261 18.34 14.86 -4.74
CA LEU A 261 19.13 14.92 -3.49
C LEU A 261 19.65 16.32 -3.16
N GLU A 262 20.32 16.99 -4.10
CA GLU A 262 20.90 18.32 -3.86
C GLU A 262 19.84 19.37 -3.51
N PRO A 263 18.68 19.45 -4.23
CA PRO A 263 17.62 20.38 -3.84
C PRO A 263 16.98 20.00 -2.50
N LEU A 264 16.80 18.69 -2.22
CA LEU A 264 16.24 18.25 -0.95
C LEU A 264 17.17 18.56 0.24
N GLN A 265 18.49 18.42 0.05
CA GLN A 265 19.49 18.82 1.05
C GLN A 265 19.43 20.32 1.33
N SER A 266 19.37 21.12 0.27
CA SER A 266 19.29 22.59 0.38
C SER A 266 18.01 23.03 1.08
N ALA A 267 16.88 22.42 0.72
CA ALA A 267 15.58 22.60 1.37
C ALA A 267 15.64 22.22 2.85
N GLN A 268 16.12 21.01 3.18
CA GLN A 268 16.21 20.53 4.55
C GLN A 268 17.08 21.46 5.43
N ALA A 269 18.24 21.92 4.93
CA ALA A 269 19.11 22.81 5.68
C ALA A 269 18.47 24.20 5.93
N ARG A 270 17.72 24.71 4.94
CA ARG A 270 16.96 25.97 5.07
C ARG A 270 15.85 25.82 6.11
N ALA A 271 15.06 24.74 6.04
CA ALA A 271 14.00 24.42 6.98
C ALA A 271 14.52 24.24 8.41
N LEU A 272 15.64 23.55 8.60
CA LEU A 272 16.25 23.38 9.91
C LEU A 272 16.72 24.74 10.49
N SER A 273 17.24 25.63 9.64
CA SER A 273 17.67 26.97 10.06
C SER A 273 16.51 27.89 10.43
N SER A 274 15.33 27.72 9.82
CA SER A 274 14.14 28.54 10.09
C SER A 274 13.38 28.13 11.35
N LEU A 275 13.46 26.86 11.77
CA LEU A 275 12.78 26.33 12.96
C LEU A 275 13.32 26.89 14.31
N GLY A 276 14.47 27.56 14.31
CA GLY A 276 15.07 28.14 15.52
C GLY A 276 15.58 27.09 16.53
N PRO A 277 16.16 27.52 17.68
CA PRO A 277 16.66 26.62 18.70
C PRO A 277 15.55 25.89 19.47
N THR A 278 15.82 24.64 19.86
CA THR A 278 14.92 23.65 20.50
C THR A 278 14.28 24.05 21.84
N GLU A 279 14.48 25.26 22.34
CA GLU A 279 13.98 25.67 23.67
C GLU A 279 12.45 25.83 23.72
N ASP A 280 11.79 26.11 22.57
CA ASP A 280 10.33 26.36 22.47
C ASP A 280 9.63 25.57 21.35
N ALA A 281 10.34 24.73 20.58
CA ALA A 281 9.77 24.00 19.45
C ALA A 281 9.08 22.70 19.87
N GLU A 282 7.93 22.36 19.25
CA GLU A 282 7.43 20.98 19.34
C GLU A 282 8.53 20.03 18.80
N PRO A 283 8.83 18.92 19.50
CA PRO A 283 10.00 18.08 19.16
C PRO A 283 9.92 17.39 17.79
N ASP A 284 8.74 17.36 17.16
CA ASP A 284 8.49 16.56 15.95
C ASP A 284 9.17 17.11 14.67
N PRO A 285 9.09 18.41 14.33
CA PRO A 285 9.65 18.91 13.07
C PRO A 285 11.18 18.97 13.08
N HIS A 286 11.80 19.39 14.19
CA HIS A 286 13.25 19.49 14.28
C HIS A 286 13.91 18.11 14.19
N MET A 287 13.41 17.13 14.95
CA MET A 287 13.92 15.75 14.91
C MET A 287 13.72 15.12 13.52
N SER A 288 12.57 15.37 12.87
CA SER A 288 12.30 14.90 11.51
C SER A 288 13.27 15.51 10.50
N MET A 289 13.54 16.82 10.58
CA MET A 289 14.50 17.48 9.69
C MET A 289 15.94 16.99 9.92
N GLU A 290 16.36 16.75 11.16
CA GLU A 290 17.67 16.15 11.47
C GLU A 290 17.80 14.75 10.86
N LEU A 291 16.81 13.89 11.10
CA LEU A 291 16.79 12.52 10.56
C LEU A 291 16.80 12.51 9.02
N LEU A 292 16.08 13.44 8.40
CA LEU A 292 16.10 13.63 6.94
C LEU A 292 17.52 13.98 6.46
N GLY A 293 18.17 14.93 7.13
CA GLY A 293 19.54 15.35 6.81
C GLY A 293 20.57 14.22 6.96
N GLU A 294 20.44 13.38 7.99
CA GLU A 294 21.28 12.19 8.18
C GLU A 294 21.10 11.20 7.02
N GLN A 295 19.86 10.89 6.62
CA GLN A 295 19.61 9.95 5.52
C GLN A 295 20.09 10.48 4.16
N ILE A 296 19.93 11.77 3.89
CA ILE A 296 20.49 12.41 2.69
C ILE A 296 22.00 12.24 2.67
N SER A 297 22.67 12.53 3.79
CA SER A 297 24.12 12.42 3.92
C SER A 297 24.61 10.99 3.71
N MET A 298 23.89 9.99 4.24
CA MET A 298 24.18 8.57 4.00
C MET A 298 24.07 8.20 2.52
N CYS A 299 23.03 8.69 1.82
CA CYS A 299 22.86 8.43 0.39
C CYS A 299 23.98 9.06 -0.44
N LEU A 300 24.32 10.33 -0.18
CA LEU A 300 25.41 11.02 -0.88
C LEU A 300 26.76 10.32 -0.67
N ALA A 301 27.08 9.98 0.58
CA ALA A 301 28.29 9.22 0.89
C ALA A 301 28.33 7.90 0.10
N LYS A 302 27.20 7.19 0.02
CA LYS A 302 27.13 5.92 -0.69
C LYS A 302 27.29 6.04 -2.20
N LEU A 303 26.79 7.12 -2.79
CA LEU A 303 26.94 7.39 -4.23
C LEU A 303 28.37 7.79 -4.60
N HIS A 304 29.14 8.35 -3.66
CA HIS A 304 30.53 8.77 -3.84
C HIS A 304 31.56 7.72 -3.38
N GLU A 305 31.12 6.60 -2.80
CA GLU A 305 31.94 5.41 -2.58
C GLU A 305 32.21 4.71 -3.93
N GLU A 306 33.26 5.12 -4.64
CA GLU A 306 33.83 4.40 -5.80
C GLU A 306 34.61 3.15 -5.40
#